data_AF-A0A7V8IJL5-F1
#
_entry.id   AF-A0A7V8IJL5-F1
#
_cell.length_a   1.000
_cell.length_b   1.000
_cell.length_c   1.000
_cell.angle_alpha   90.00
_cell.angle_beta   90.00
_cell.angle_gamma   90.00
#
_symmetry.space_group_name_H-M   'P 1'
#
loop_
_entity.id
_entity.type
_entity.pdbx_description
1 polymer ?
#
loop_
_entity_poly.entity_id
_entity_poly.type
_entity_poly.pdbx_seq_one_letter_code
_entity_poly.pdbx_strand_id
1 'polypeptide(L)'
;MKVLSTSSVTHDFSHVVVPRQDDVNQSWRSIMRVPLATLLLGVALLFCFITPTYAAGVASFKISSQTFADRMNANLKKLNIPLPLIVKLEKGTSVDDFQHIFNEHVGLIGSVENKSQQLNGLVILNAASESTEATRQNLQIVTAAFSALLGENNLESPEISEMMFGLLQDSQTSGKGVRQVGNVRFTAKTNKDTDIIFTAEPML
;
A
#
# COMPACT_ATOMS: atom_id res chain seq x y z
N MET A 1 -13.89 -41.17 -49.36
CA MET A 1 -14.78 -41.60 -48.26
C MET A 1 -14.00 -41.36 -46.96
N LYS A 2 -14.31 -40.37 -46.08
CA LYS A 2 -15.49 -40.24 -45.19
C LYS A 2 -15.67 -41.56 -44.39
N VAL A 3 -15.62 -41.64 -43.06
CA VAL A 3 -16.32 -40.85 -42.02
C VAL A 3 -15.70 -41.12 -40.63
N LEU A 4 -15.73 -40.11 -39.75
CA LEU A 4 -15.54 -40.18 -38.29
C LEU A 4 -16.67 -40.99 -37.62
N SER A 5 -16.38 -41.99 -36.80
CA SER A 5 -17.41 -42.64 -35.96
C SER A 5 -17.29 -42.24 -34.50
N THR A 6 -18.23 -41.37 -34.14
CA THR A 6 -18.79 -41.09 -32.83
C THR A 6 -19.56 -42.30 -32.28
N SER A 7 -19.48 -42.54 -30.98
CA SER A 7 -20.54 -43.25 -30.24
C SER A 7 -20.72 -42.60 -28.87
N SER A 8 -21.55 -41.55 -28.82
CA SER A 8 -22.22 -41.09 -27.61
C SER A 8 -23.63 -41.67 -27.63
N VAL A 9 -23.94 -42.55 -26.68
CA VAL A 9 -25.31 -43.02 -26.44
C VAL A 9 -25.99 -41.98 -25.55
N THR A 10 -27.02 -41.35 -26.10
CA THR A 10 -27.99 -40.50 -25.41
C THR A 10 -29.01 -41.36 -24.69
N HIS A 11 -29.23 -41.08 -23.41
CA HIS A 11 -30.56 -41.19 -22.81
C HIS A 11 -30.88 -39.85 -22.16
N ASP A 12 -31.83 -39.17 -22.78
CA ASP A 12 -32.53 -37.98 -22.29
C ASP A 12 -33.64 -38.43 -21.33
N PHE A 13 -33.79 -37.74 -20.21
CA PHE A 13 -35.02 -37.09 -19.75
C PHE A 13 -34.93 -36.71 -18.26
N SER A 14 -34.84 -35.40 -18.06
CA SER A 14 -35.60 -34.64 -17.06
C SER A 14 -35.25 -34.82 -15.57
N HIS A 15 -34.34 -33.97 -15.09
CA HIS A 15 -34.65 -33.01 -14.02
C HIS A 15 -33.79 -31.75 -14.23
N VAL A 16 -34.37 -30.74 -14.88
CA VAL A 16 -33.84 -29.37 -14.82
C VAL A 16 -34.06 -28.89 -13.39
N VAL A 17 -33.03 -28.99 -12.56
CA VAL A 17 -32.89 -28.13 -11.39
C VAL A 17 -32.11 -26.92 -11.87
N VAL A 18 -32.84 -25.84 -12.10
CA VAL A 18 -32.29 -24.50 -12.30
C VAL A 18 -31.35 -24.20 -11.14
N PRO A 19 -30.08 -23.79 -11.36
CA PRO A 19 -29.29 -23.21 -10.28
C PRO A 19 -30.00 -21.93 -9.87
N ARG A 20 -30.54 -21.94 -8.65
CA ARG A 20 -31.10 -20.75 -8.03
C ARG A 20 -29.96 -19.74 -7.93
N GLN A 21 -30.08 -18.64 -8.68
CA GLN A 21 -29.19 -17.49 -8.59
C GLN A 21 -29.19 -16.97 -7.15
N ASP A 22 -28.06 -17.13 -6.47
CA ASP A 22 -27.70 -16.40 -5.25
C ASP A 22 -26.83 -15.16 -5.60
N ASP A 23 -27.09 -14.53 -6.75
CA ASP A 23 -26.36 -13.32 -7.20
C ASP A 23 -26.68 -12.05 -6.39
N VAL A 24 -27.66 -12.10 -5.48
CA VAL A 24 -28.11 -10.90 -4.76
C VAL A 24 -27.30 -10.65 -3.47
N ASN A 25 -26.65 -11.68 -2.91
CA ASN A 25 -26.02 -11.57 -1.59
C ASN A 25 -24.51 -11.27 -1.64
N GLN A 26 -23.87 -11.45 -2.80
CA GLN A 26 -22.44 -11.18 -2.97
C GLN A 26 -22.17 -9.69 -3.20
N SER A 27 -23.06 -8.99 -3.91
CA SER A 27 -22.89 -7.55 -4.18
C SER A 27 -23.05 -6.69 -2.93
N TRP A 28 -23.98 -7.03 -2.03
CA TRP A 28 -24.17 -6.27 -0.80
C TRP A 28 -23.02 -6.43 0.19
N ARG A 29 -22.39 -7.61 0.24
CA ARG A 29 -21.21 -7.86 1.08
C ARG A 29 -19.97 -7.14 0.56
N SER A 30 -19.77 -7.05 -0.76
CA SER A 30 -18.66 -6.26 -1.33
C SER A 30 -18.91 -4.76 -1.17
N ILE A 31 -20.15 -4.29 -1.38
CA ILE A 31 -20.53 -2.88 -1.25
C ILE A 31 -20.39 -2.37 0.20
N MET A 32 -20.68 -3.20 1.20
CA MET A 32 -20.49 -2.85 2.62
C MET A 32 -19.04 -3.00 3.10
N ARG A 33 -18.21 -3.82 2.46
CA ARG A 33 -16.79 -4.00 2.84
C ARG A 33 -15.92 -2.80 2.50
N VAL A 34 -16.14 -2.15 1.35
CA VAL A 34 -15.35 -0.99 0.92
C VAL A 34 -15.41 0.20 1.90
N PRO A 35 -16.60 0.67 2.34
CA PRO A 35 -16.67 1.74 3.32
C PRO A 35 -16.16 1.31 4.69
N LEU A 36 -16.33 0.03 5.07
CA LEU A 36 -15.84 -0.48 6.36
C LEU A 36 -14.31 -0.61 6.38
N ALA A 37 -13.67 -1.07 5.30
CA ALA A 37 -12.22 -1.15 5.19
C ALA A 37 -11.59 0.25 5.19
N THR A 38 -12.18 1.21 4.47
CA THR A 38 -11.76 2.61 4.50
C THR A 38 -11.91 3.21 5.90
N LEU A 39 -12.99 2.87 6.61
CA LEU A 39 -13.24 3.33 7.98
C LEU A 39 -12.28 2.69 8.98
N LEU A 40 -11.96 1.40 8.83
CA LEU A 40 -10.98 0.70 9.66
C LEU A 40 -9.55 1.16 9.39
N LEU A 41 -9.21 1.48 8.14
CA LEU A 41 -7.94 2.09 7.80
C LEU A 41 -7.83 3.48 8.44
N GLY A 42 -8.87 4.31 8.33
CA GLY A 42 -8.95 5.61 9.01
C GLY A 42 -8.82 5.49 10.54
N VAL A 43 -9.46 4.48 11.14
CA VAL A 43 -9.37 4.19 12.58
C VAL A 43 -7.98 3.65 12.96
N ALA A 44 -7.35 2.81 12.13
CA ALA A 44 -5.99 2.31 12.36
C ALA A 44 -4.95 3.43 12.28
N LEU A 45 -5.11 4.36 11.33
CA LEU A 45 -4.30 5.58 11.24
C LEU A 45 -4.45 6.42 12.52
N LEU A 46 -5.68 6.54 13.06
CA LEU A 46 -5.97 7.20 14.34
C LEU A 46 -5.35 6.51 15.58
N PHE A 47 -5.08 5.20 15.54
CA PHE A 47 -4.45 4.48 16.65
C PHE A 47 -2.91 4.49 16.62
N CYS A 48 -2.27 4.90 15.52
CA CYS A 48 -0.82 5.11 15.47
C CYS A 48 -0.33 6.31 16.32
N PHE A 49 -1.25 7.06 16.94
CA PHE A 49 -0.97 8.29 17.68
C PHE A 49 -0.56 8.14 19.17
N ILE A 50 -0.28 6.92 19.69
CA ILE A 50 0.02 6.73 21.13
C ILE A 50 1.53 6.65 21.46
N THR A 51 2.43 7.11 20.60
CA THR A 51 3.80 7.43 21.06
C THR A 51 4.34 8.70 20.40
N PRO A 52 4.28 9.86 21.10
CA PRO A 52 5.04 11.02 20.69
C PRO A 52 6.49 10.80 21.14
N THR A 53 7.28 10.05 20.38
CA THR A 53 8.73 9.93 20.62
C THR A 53 9.52 10.66 19.56
N TYR A 54 9.29 11.95 19.37
CA TYR A 54 10.15 12.77 18.52
C TYR A 54 10.40 14.14 19.19
N ALA A 55 11.45 14.16 20.01
CA ALA A 55 12.02 15.36 20.65
C ALA A 55 13.05 16.02 19.72
N ALA A 56 13.28 17.32 19.89
CA ALA A 56 14.20 18.13 19.09
C ALA A 56 15.58 17.46 18.85
N GLY A 57 16.03 17.46 17.59
CA GLY A 57 17.21 16.71 17.12
C GLY A 57 16.89 15.48 16.27
N VAL A 58 15.66 15.39 15.73
CA VAL A 58 15.20 14.26 14.93
C VAL A 58 15.93 14.22 13.59
N ALA A 59 16.52 13.07 13.24
CA ALA A 59 17.05 12.84 11.91
C ALA A 59 15.96 13.10 10.86
N SER A 60 16.34 13.62 9.69
CA SER A 60 15.39 13.95 8.63
C SER A 60 15.86 13.37 7.29
N PHE A 61 14.93 13.25 6.36
CA PHE A 61 15.24 12.88 4.98
C PHE A 61 15.82 14.04 4.16
N LYS A 62 15.99 15.23 4.76
CA LYS A 62 16.44 16.46 4.09
C LYS A 62 15.61 16.85 2.86
N ILE A 63 14.33 16.48 2.84
CA ILE A 63 13.35 16.88 1.82
C ILE A 63 12.09 17.42 2.48
N SER A 64 11.39 18.33 1.81
CA SER A 64 10.07 18.79 2.27
C SER A 64 8.97 17.77 1.94
N SER A 65 7.85 17.82 2.66
CA SER A 65 6.66 17.01 2.35
C SER A 65 6.11 17.28 0.95
N GLN A 66 6.17 18.54 0.48
CA GLN A 66 5.75 18.89 -0.88
C GLN A 66 6.68 18.30 -1.94
N THR A 67 8.00 18.40 -1.75
CA THR A 67 8.98 17.79 -2.66
C THR A 67 8.80 16.27 -2.74
N PHE A 68 8.52 15.62 -1.61
CA PHE A 68 8.16 14.21 -1.57
C PHE A 68 6.89 13.93 -2.40
N ALA A 69 5.84 14.72 -2.21
CA ALA A 69 4.59 14.56 -2.94
C ALA A 69 4.75 14.75 -4.46
N ASP A 70 5.51 15.75 -4.88
CA ASP A 70 5.78 16.02 -6.30
C ASP A 70 6.49 14.82 -6.97
N ARG A 71 7.49 14.25 -6.29
CA ARG A 71 8.22 13.07 -6.74
C ARG A 71 7.33 11.83 -6.79
N MET A 72 6.54 11.59 -5.73
CA MET A 72 5.60 10.48 -5.68
C MET A 72 4.56 10.58 -6.80
N ASN A 73 3.99 11.77 -7.02
CA ASN A 73 3.02 12.01 -8.08
C ASN A 73 3.62 11.83 -9.47
N ALA A 74 4.88 12.21 -9.67
CA ALA A 74 5.60 11.91 -10.91
C ALA A 74 5.74 10.40 -11.15
N ASN A 75 6.07 9.63 -10.10
CA ASN A 75 6.15 8.17 -10.17
C ASN A 75 4.79 7.51 -10.46
N LEU A 76 3.73 7.93 -9.76
CA LEU A 76 2.37 7.42 -9.98
C LEU A 76 1.87 7.72 -11.39
N LYS A 77 2.19 8.90 -11.94
CA LYS A 77 1.88 9.25 -13.33
C LYS A 77 2.59 8.33 -14.33
N LYS A 78 3.87 7.99 -14.11
CA LYS A 78 4.60 7.01 -14.96
C LYS A 78 3.95 5.62 -14.94
N LEU A 79 3.38 5.24 -13.79
CA LEU A 79 2.67 3.97 -13.61
C LEU A 79 1.22 3.99 -14.11
N ASN A 80 0.73 5.12 -14.65
CA ASN A 80 -0.67 5.33 -15.00
C ASN A 80 -1.64 5.08 -13.84
N ILE A 81 -1.25 5.40 -12.60
CA ILE A 81 -2.10 5.30 -11.40
C ILE A 81 -2.70 6.68 -11.12
N PRO A 82 -4.02 6.89 -11.31
CA PRO A 82 -4.67 8.20 -11.21
C PRO A 82 -5.05 8.56 -9.76
N LEU A 83 -4.19 8.25 -8.79
CA LEU A 83 -4.43 8.45 -7.35
C LEU A 83 -3.35 9.38 -6.78
N PRO A 84 -3.41 10.70 -7.04
CA PRO A 84 -2.34 11.61 -6.63
C PRO A 84 -2.29 11.78 -5.11
N LEU A 85 -1.08 11.75 -4.55
CA LEU A 85 -0.83 12.16 -3.18
C LEU A 85 -1.14 13.65 -3.02
N ILE A 86 -2.03 13.95 -2.09
CA ILE A 86 -2.36 15.30 -1.66
C ILE A 86 -1.86 15.48 -0.22
N VAL A 87 -0.91 16.38 -0.03
CA VAL A 87 -0.39 16.74 1.30
C VAL A 87 -1.23 17.86 1.88
N LYS A 88 -1.87 17.59 3.01
CA LYS A 88 -2.49 18.58 3.88
C LYS A 88 -1.86 18.43 5.26
N LEU A 89 -0.99 19.37 5.63
CA LEU A 89 -0.31 19.32 6.92
C LEU A 89 -1.26 19.67 8.06
N GLU A 90 -1.36 18.78 9.03
CA GLU A 90 -2.02 18.98 10.30
C GLU A 90 -0.97 19.34 11.35
N LYS A 91 -1.23 20.41 12.11
CA LYS A 91 -0.26 20.94 13.06
C LYS A 91 -0.24 20.15 14.35
N GLY A 92 0.93 19.65 14.73
CA GLY A 92 1.16 19.00 16.01
C GLY A 92 2.04 19.83 16.94
N THR A 93 2.20 19.37 18.19
CA THR A 93 2.99 20.06 19.22
C THR A 93 4.50 20.00 18.96
N SER A 94 5.01 18.89 18.44
CA SER A 94 6.44 18.69 18.14
C SER A 94 6.72 18.30 16.69
N VAL A 95 5.75 17.67 16.04
CA VAL A 95 5.82 17.14 14.68
C VAL A 95 4.47 17.42 14.03
N ASP A 96 4.49 17.94 12.81
CA ASP A 96 3.33 18.10 11.93
C ASP A 96 3.19 16.79 11.15
N ASP A 97 1.97 16.41 10.79
CA ASP A 97 1.75 15.22 9.97
C ASP A 97 0.85 15.51 8.78
N PHE A 98 0.82 14.58 7.83
CA PHE A 98 -0.20 14.55 6.80
C PHE A 98 -0.63 13.12 6.59
N GLN A 99 -1.92 12.95 6.30
CA GLN A 99 -2.52 11.66 6.02
C GLN A 99 -3.15 11.68 4.63
N HIS A 100 -3.00 10.57 3.91
CA HIS A 100 -3.60 10.40 2.60
C HIS A 100 -4.05 8.96 2.40
N ILE A 101 -5.29 8.80 1.96
CA ILE A 101 -5.85 7.49 1.60
C ILE A 101 -5.91 7.46 0.07
N PHE A 102 -5.17 6.55 -0.56
CA PHE A 102 -5.18 6.38 -2.02
C PHE A 102 -6.41 5.61 -2.47
N ASN A 103 -6.75 4.55 -1.74
CA ASN A 103 -7.91 3.70 -1.94
C ASN A 103 -8.25 3.00 -0.62
N GLU A 104 -9.25 2.10 -0.63
CA GLU A 104 -9.71 1.36 0.54
C GLU A 104 -8.67 0.41 1.15
N HIS A 105 -7.55 0.17 0.46
CA HIS A 105 -6.49 -0.74 0.88
C HIS A 105 -5.17 -0.03 1.24
N VAL A 106 -4.93 1.19 0.76
CA VAL A 106 -3.63 1.86 0.90
C VAL A 106 -3.78 3.25 1.49
N GLY A 107 -3.16 3.45 2.64
CA GLY A 107 -3.06 4.74 3.33
C GLY A 107 -1.61 5.08 3.66
N LEU A 108 -1.29 6.37 3.67
CA LEU A 108 0.03 6.90 3.97
C LEU A 108 -0.08 8.00 5.04
N ILE A 109 0.81 7.92 6.03
CA ILE A 109 1.10 8.99 6.98
C ILE A 109 2.53 9.45 6.73
N GLY A 110 2.73 10.76 6.60
CA GLY A 110 4.05 11.35 6.66
C GLY A 110 4.18 12.28 7.85
N SER A 111 5.37 12.28 8.45
CA SER A 111 5.71 13.12 9.60
C SER A 111 6.73 14.17 9.19
N VAL A 112 6.57 15.40 9.70
CA VAL A 112 7.38 16.57 9.36
C VAL A 112 7.86 17.24 10.64
N GLU A 113 9.17 17.46 10.75
CA GLU A 113 9.75 18.11 11.92
C GLU A 113 9.44 19.62 11.91
N ASN A 114 8.83 20.15 12.98
CA ASN A 114 8.22 21.48 12.98
C ASN A 114 9.22 22.62 12.69
N LYS A 115 10.49 22.47 13.08
CA LYS A 115 11.48 23.55 12.96
C LYS A 115 12.07 23.64 11.55
N SER A 116 12.50 22.51 11.00
CA SER A 116 13.13 22.41 9.68
C SER A 116 12.10 22.27 8.57
N GLN A 117 10.86 21.90 8.89
CA GLN A 117 9.80 21.57 7.93
C GLN A 117 10.23 20.45 6.96
N GLN A 118 11.11 19.57 7.43
CA GLN A 118 11.60 18.42 6.67
C GLN A 118 10.85 17.15 7.08
N LEU A 119 10.58 16.30 6.09
CA LEU A 119 10.03 14.98 6.30
C LEU A 119 11.00 14.16 7.16
N ASN A 120 10.48 13.54 8.22
CA ASN A 120 11.26 12.76 9.19
C ASN A 120 10.71 11.35 9.44
N GLY A 121 9.59 10.98 8.82
CA GLY A 121 9.05 9.62 8.86
C GLY A 121 7.98 9.38 7.82
N LEU A 122 7.85 8.12 7.39
CA LEU A 122 6.73 7.63 6.59
C LEU A 122 6.20 6.32 7.17
N VAL A 123 4.88 6.19 7.20
CA VAL A 123 4.16 4.95 7.49
C VAL A 123 3.16 4.72 6.35
N ILE A 124 3.18 3.55 5.75
CA ILE A 124 2.24 3.16 4.69
C ILE A 124 1.56 1.88 5.13
N LEU A 125 0.24 1.94 5.27
CA LEU A 125 -0.61 0.80 5.55
C LEU A 125 -1.07 0.22 4.21
N ASN A 126 -0.81 -1.07 3.99
CA ASN A 126 -1.28 -1.79 2.81
C ASN A 126 -2.08 -3.02 3.26
N ALA A 127 -3.40 -2.92 3.20
CA ALA A 127 -4.31 -3.99 3.51
C ALA A 127 -4.39 -5.01 2.37
N ALA A 128 -4.58 -6.27 2.72
CA ALA A 128 -4.76 -7.33 1.74
C ALA A 128 -5.98 -7.08 0.84
N SER A 129 -5.88 -7.47 -0.43
CA SER A 129 -6.98 -7.41 -1.39
C SER A 129 -7.19 -8.77 -2.05
N GLU A 130 -8.45 -9.17 -2.23
CA GLU A 130 -8.80 -10.40 -2.94
C GLU A 130 -8.44 -10.30 -4.44
N SER A 131 -8.31 -9.08 -4.98
CA SER A 131 -7.90 -8.84 -6.36
C SER A 131 -6.38 -8.80 -6.48
N THR A 132 -5.83 -9.67 -7.33
CA THR A 132 -4.40 -9.64 -7.69
C THR A 132 -4.02 -8.33 -8.39
N GLU A 133 -4.94 -7.75 -9.17
CA GLU A 133 -4.74 -6.46 -9.83
C GLU A 133 -4.61 -5.34 -8.79
N ALA A 134 -5.53 -5.29 -7.83
CA ALA A 134 -5.51 -4.31 -6.75
C ALA A 134 -4.27 -4.48 -5.87
N THR A 135 -3.93 -5.72 -5.50
CA THR A 135 -2.70 -6.04 -4.75
C THR A 135 -1.45 -5.52 -5.47
N ARG A 136 -1.36 -5.70 -6.79
CA ARG A 136 -0.22 -5.21 -7.57
C ARG A 136 -0.18 -3.68 -7.60
N GLN A 137 -1.31 -3.03 -7.87
CA GLN A 137 -1.39 -1.57 -7.86
C GLN A 137 -1.04 -0.98 -6.49
N ASN A 138 -1.50 -1.60 -5.41
CA ASN A 138 -1.19 -1.20 -4.04
C ASN A 138 0.31 -1.26 -3.76
N LEU A 139 0.97 -2.35 -4.16
CA LEU A 139 2.42 -2.47 -4.04
C LEU A 139 3.15 -1.44 -4.90
N GLN A 140 2.65 -1.14 -6.10
CA GLN A 140 3.20 -0.07 -6.95
C GLN A 140 3.11 1.31 -6.29
N ILE A 141 2.05 1.60 -5.53
CA ILE A 141 1.92 2.84 -4.74
C ILE A 141 2.99 2.89 -3.65
N VAL A 142 3.22 1.78 -2.92
CA VAL A 142 4.29 1.69 -1.90
C VAL A 142 5.67 1.90 -2.53
N THR A 143 5.95 1.22 -3.64
CA THR A 143 7.20 1.38 -4.39
C THR A 143 7.39 2.83 -4.86
N ALA A 144 6.31 3.48 -5.33
CA ALA A 144 6.36 4.88 -5.73
C ALA A 144 6.73 5.83 -4.59
N ALA A 145 6.22 5.58 -3.38
CA ALA A 145 6.58 6.34 -2.19
C ALA A 145 8.07 6.16 -1.81
N PHE A 146 8.55 4.92 -1.78
CA PHE A 146 9.95 4.64 -1.43
C PHE A 146 10.94 5.18 -2.47
N SER A 147 10.62 5.06 -3.75
CA SER A 147 11.39 5.68 -4.85
C SER A 147 11.41 7.21 -4.71
N ALA A 148 10.27 7.85 -4.41
CA ALA A 148 10.20 9.29 -4.20
C ALA A 148 11.08 9.79 -3.03
N LEU A 149 11.16 8.97 -1.97
CA LEU A 149 11.98 9.25 -0.79
C LEU A 149 13.48 9.21 -1.11
N LEU A 150 13.92 8.21 -1.88
CA LEU A 150 15.33 8.04 -2.26
C LEU A 150 15.80 9.07 -3.30
N GLY A 151 14.89 9.86 -3.86
CA GLY A 151 15.20 10.95 -4.79
C GLY A 151 15.45 10.49 -6.22
N GLU A 152 15.49 9.18 -6.44
CA GLU A 152 15.42 8.58 -7.76
C GLU A 152 13.94 8.55 -8.17
N ASN A 153 13.50 9.46 -9.03
CA ASN A 153 12.22 9.31 -9.75
C ASN A 153 12.32 8.17 -10.79
N ASN A 154 12.93 7.06 -10.40
CA ASN A 154 13.29 5.93 -11.23
C ASN A 154 12.80 4.64 -10.57
N LEU A 155 11.54 4.32 -10.85
CA LEU A 155 10.92 3.07 -10.42
C LEU A 155 11.62 1.83 -11.00
N GLU A 156 12.38 2.00 -12.08
CA GLU A 156 13.14 0.94 -12.74
C GLU A 156 14.54 0.77 -12.15
N SER A 157 14.87 1.52 -11.10
CA SER A 157 16.14 1.36 -10.39
C SER A 157 16.24 -0.06 -9.82
N PRO A 158 17.32 -0.81 -10.13
CA PRO A 158 17.54 -2.14 -9.56
C PRO A 158 17.54 -2.10 -8.03
N GLU A 159 18.09 -1.04 -7.43
CA GLU A 159 18.14 -0.86 -5.97
C GLU A 159 16.74 -0.82 -5.35
N ILE A 160 15.79 -0.10 -5.97
CA ILE A 160 14.39 -0.05 -5.52
C ILE A 160 13.74 -1.42 -5.62
N SER A 161 13.94 -2.11 -6.74
CA SER A 161 13.33 -3.41 -7.00
C SER A 161 13.86 -4.48 -6.04
N GLU A 162 15.18 -4.55 -5.86
CA GLU A 162 15.85 -5.48 -4.94
C GLU A 162 15.48 -5.20 -3.48
N MET A 163 15.44 -3.92 -3.08
CA MET A 163 15.00 -3.52 -1.76
C MET A 163 13.56 -3.96 -1.49
N MET A 164 12.62 -3.65 -2.40
CA MET A 164 11.22 -4.03 -2.24
C MET A 164 11.03 -5.54 -2.20
N PHE A 165 11.68 -6.27 -3.09
CA PHE A 165 11.63 -7.73 -3.11
C PHE A 165 12.15 -8.32 -1.79
N GLY A 166 13.31 -7.85 -1.33
CA GLY A 166 13.90 -8.32 -0.08
C GLY A 166 13.04 -8.00 1.15
N LEU A 167 12.45 -6.79 1.21
CA LEU A 167 11.52 -6.42 2.28
C LEU A 167 10.32 -7.35 2.33
N LEU A 168 9.69 -7.60 1.18
CA LEU A 168 8.50 -8.44 1.09
C LEU A 168 8.83 -9.89 1.43
N GLN A 169 9.88 -10.46 0.84
CA GLN A 169 10.31 -11.83 1.10
C GLN A 169 10.56 -12.08 2.59
N ASP A 170 11.33 -11.20 3.24
CA ASP A 170 11.65 -11.35 4.66
C ASP A 170 10.42 -11.12 5.54
N SER A 171 9.55 -10.16 5.19
CA SER A 171 8.32 -9.89 5.93
C SER A 171 7.34 -11.05 5.89
N GLN A 172 7.24 -11.75 4.76
CA GLN A 172 6.35 -12.90 4.60
C GLN A 172 6.88 -14.16 5.29
N THR A 173 8.21 -14.34 5.31
CA THR A 173 8.85 -15.52 5.90
C THR A 173 9.02 -15.40 7.41
N SER A 174 9.31 -14.22 7.93
CA SER A 174 9.66 -13.99 9.35
C SER A 174 8.72 -13.04 10.09
N GLY A 175 7.74 -12.45 9.40
CA GLY A 175 6.86 -11.41 9.93
C GLY A 175 7.46 -9.99 9.89
N LYS A 176 8.75 -9.84 9.57
CA LYS A 176 9.42 -8.53 9.48
C LYS A 176 10.60 -8.54 8.49
N GLY A 177 10.52 -7.69 7.47
CA GLY A 177 11.64 -7.35 6.60
C GLY A 177 12.24 -6.00 6.95
N VAL A 178 13.58 -5.88 6.89
CA VAL A 178 14.30 -4.61 7.09
C VAL A 178 15.36 -4.47 6.01
N ARG A 179 15.41 -3.31 5.36
CA ARG A 179 16.47 -2.93 4.42
C ARG A 179 16.94 -1.52 4.73
N GLN A 180 18.21 -1.24 4.45
CA GLN A 180 18.76 0.10 4.58
C GLN A 180 19.38 0.49 3.23
N VAL A 181 19.01 1.65 2.72
CA VAL A 181 19.57 2.24 1.51
C VAL A 181 20.05 3.64 1.89
N GLY A 182 21.35 3.88 1.74
CA GLY A 182 22.00 5.08 2.27
C GLY A 182 21.69 5.30 3.76
N ASN A 183 21.14 6.47 4.08
CA ASN A 183 20.76 6.86 5.44
C ASN A 183 19.25 6.65 5.71
N VAL A 184 18.58 5.78 4.96
CA VAL A 184 17.16 5.48 5.16
C VAL A 184 16.98 4.00 5.48
N ARG A 185 16.30 3.73 6.59
CA ARG A 185 15.86 2.38 6.96
C ARG A 185 14.42 2.18 6.54
N PHE A 186 14.19 1.15 5.75
CA PHE A 186 12.89 0.68 5.33
C PHE A 186 12.52 -0.58 6.09
N THR A 187 11.26 -0.68 6.52
CA THR A 187 10.73 -1.86 7.18
C THR A 187 9.42 -2.28 6.52
N ALA A 188 9.17 -3.58 6.45
CA ALA A 188 7.88 -4.17 6.11
C ALA A 188 7.50 -5.15 7.22
N LYS A 189 6.33 -4.97 7.84
CA LYS A 189 5.82 -5.86 8.88
C LYS A 189 4.48 -6.44 8.46
N THR A 190 4.44 -7.75 8.30
CA THR A 190 3.24 -8.48 7.87
C THR A 190 2.48 -8.96 9.09
N ASN A 191 1.18 -8.66 9.17
CA ASN A 191 0.31 -9.16 10.24
C ASN A 191 -0.27 -10.54 9.88
N LYS A 192 -1.10 -11.10 10.77
CA LYS A 192 -1.73 -12.41 10.56
C LYS A 192 -2.76 -12.40 9.42
N ASP A 193 -3.33 -11.24 9.13
CA ASP A 193 -4.35 -11.01 8.10
C ASP A 193 -3.72 -10.64 6.75
N THR A 194 -2.40 -10.81 6.61
CA THR A 194 -1.58 -10.49 5.42
C THR A 194 -1.48 -9.01 5.06
N ASP A 195 -2.00 -8.12 5.91
CA ASP A 195 -1.73 -6.69 5.78
C ASP A 195 -0.27 -6.41 6.09
N ILE A 196 0.30 -5.43 5.38
CA ILE A 196 1.69 -5.05 5.52
C ILE A 196 1.76 -3.58 5.93
N ILE A 197 2.45 -3.33 7.04
CA ILE A 197 2.84 -1.98 7.46
C ILE A 197 4.26 -1.75 6.94
N PHE A 198 4.39 -0.80 6.03
CA PHE A 198 5.66 -0.31 5.56
C PHE A 198 6.05 0.94 6.33
N THR A 199 7.32 1.06 6.70
CA THR A 199 7.85 2.30 7.28
C THR A 199 9.15 2.70 6.61
N ALA A 200 9.42 4.01 6.60
CA ALA A 200 10.72 4.55 6.27
C ALA A 200 11.12 5.55 7.35
N GLU A 201 12.37 5.44 7.82
CA GLU A 201 12.92 6.27 8.89
C GLU A 201 14.34 6.71 8.54
N PRO A 202 14.73 7.96 8.83
CA PRO A 202 16.09 8.42 8.65
C PRO A 202 17.00 7.81 9.74
N MET A 203 18.17 7.36 9.33
CA MET A 203 19.22 6.86 10.21
C MET A 203 20.16 8.01 10.60
N LEU A 204 20.60 8.01 11.86
CA LEU A 204 21.56 8.98 12.42
C LEU A 204 22.98 8.75 11.92
#